data_AF-A0A7U3YKW1-F1
#
_entry.id   AF-A0A7U3YKW1-F1
#
_cell.length_a   1.000
_cell.length_b   1.000
_cell.length_c   1.000
_cell.angle_alpha   90.00
_cell.angle_beta   90.00
_cell.angle_gamma   90.00
#
_symmetry.space_group_name_H-M   'P 1'
#
loop_
_entity.id
_entity.type
_entity.pdbx_description
1 polymer ?
#
loop_
_entity_poly.entity_id
_entity_poly.type
_entity_poly.pdbx_seq_one_letter_code
_entity_poly.pdbx_strand_id
1 'polypeptide(L)'
;MSNRKPAPPQISPYVFPVLLAGFGLWCFYDGWLTTDPEMMKHQLFNRIASGVLLLWAAIDFVRTHKREKTEAIKAAQDTPEQPPTA
;
A
#
# COMPACT_ATOMS: atom_id res chain seq x y z
N MET A 1 -8.53 -16.16 32.03
CA MET A 1 -7.57 -15.37 31.23
C MET A 1 -8.29 -14.90 29.98
N SER A 2 -8.66 -13.62 29.91
CA SER A 2 -9.45 -13.08 28.80
C SER A 2 -8.61 -13.08 27.53
N ASN A 3 -8.99 -13.93 26.57
CA ASN A 3 -8.39 -14.05 25.26
C ASN A 3 -8.68 -12.76 24.45
N ARG A 4 -7.85 -11.72 24.62
CA ARG A 4 -7.94 -10.50 23.82
C ARG A 4 -7.45 -10.84 22.41
N LYS A 5 -8.39 -11.23 21.54
CA LYS A 5 -8.18 -11.25 20.09
C LYS A 5 -7.62 -9.85 19.74
N PRO A 6 -6.38 -9.72 19.24
CA PRO A 6 -5.83 -8.41 18.93
C PRO A 6 -6.80 -7.75 17.94
N ALA A 7 -7.28 -6.56 18.30
CA ALA A 7 -8.18 -5.81 17.44
C ALA A 7 -7.50 -5.69 16.07
N PRO A 8 -8.23 -5.94 14.97
CA PRO A 8 -7.64 -5.80 13.64
C PRO A 8 -7.03 -4.39 13.53
N PRO A 9 -5.83 -4.26 12.93
CA PRO A 9 -5.20 -2.97 12.77
C PRO A 9 -6.19 -2.00 12.09
N GLN A 10 -6.49 -0.88 12.74
CA GLN A 10 -7.52 0.06 12.27
C GLN A 10 -7.12 0.83 11.00
N ILE A 11 -5.84 0.76 10.62
CA ILE A 11 -5.31 1.41 9.42
C ILE A 11 -5.36 0.38 8.29
N SER A 12 -6.08 0.73 7.21
CA SER A 12 -6.10 -0.08 5.99
C SER A 12 -4.67 -0.33 5.51
N PRO A 13 -4.29 -1.59 5.25
CA PRO A 13 -2.90 -1.96 4.95
C PRO A 13 -2.42 -1.40 3.60
N TYR A 14 -3.33 -0.82 2.81
CA TYR A 14 -3.03 -0.14 1.54
C TYR A 14 -2.78 1.36 1.67
N VAL A 15 -3.01 1.98 2.83
CA VAL A 15 -2.83 3.43 2.99
C VAL A 15 -1.40 3.85 2.65
N PHE A 16 -0.41 3.13 3.19
CA PHE A 16 1.00 3.43 2.93
C PHE A 16 1.40 3.28 1.45
N PRO A 17 1.17 2.14 0.76
CA PRO A 17 1.52 2.01 -0.65
C PRO A 17 0.74 2.97 -1.55
N VAL A 18 -0.51 3.31 -1.23
CA VAL A 18 -1.29 4.30 -2.00
C VAL A 18 -0.70 5.70 -1.86
N LEU A 19 -0.34 6.13 -0.65
CA LEU A 19 0.35 7.41 -0.43
C LEU A 19 1.70 7.44 -1.15
N LEU A 20 2.47 6.36 -1.09
CA LEU A 20 3.75 6.24 -1.80
C LEU A 20 3.56 6.33 -3.32
N ALA A 21 2.56 5.65 -3.87
CA ALA A 21 2.23 5.70 -5.28
C ALA A 21 1.80 7.12 -5.70
N GLY A 22 0.95 7.78 -4.91
CA GLY A 22 0.52 9.16 -5.16
C GLY A 22 1.69 10.14 -5.18
N PHE A 23 2.59 10.07 -4.18
CA PHE A 23 3.80 10.88 -4.15
C PHE A 23 4.76 10.54 -5.30
N GLY A 24 4.90 9.26 -5.64
CA GLY A 24 5.73 8.81 -6.76
C GLY A 24 5.23 9.34 -8.11
N LEU A 25 3.91 9.27 -8.35
CA LEU A 25 3.27 9.83 -9.55
C LEU A 25 3.39 11.36 -9.58
N TRP A 26 3.26 12.03 -8.44
CA TRP A 26 3.48 13.47 -8.34
C TRP A 26 4.91 13.85 -8.74
N CYS A 27 5.92 13.18 -8.17
CA CYS A 27 7.32 13.39 -8.55
C CYS A 27 7.58 13.04 -10.01
N PHE A 28 6.86 12.06 -10.58
CA PHE A 28 6.97 11.76 -12.01
C PHE A 28 6.44 12.91 -12.87
N TYR A 29 5.27 13.45 -12.53
CA TYR A 29 4.71 14.63 -13.19
C TYR A 29 5.68 15.83 -13.10
N ASP A 30 6.21 16.08 -11.92
CA ASP A 30 7.14 17.18 -11.65
C ASP A 30 8.57 16.94 -12.19
N GLY A 31 8.91 15.71 -12.60
CA GLY A 31 10.20 15.35 -13.19
C GLY A 31 10.21 15.33 -14.73
N TRP A 32 9.04 15.16 -15.35
CA TRP A 32 8.90 15.01 -16.81
C TRP A 32 7.91 15.96 -17.48
N LEU A 33 6.79 16.29 -16.83
CA LEU A 33 5.69 17.06 -17.43
C LEU A 33 5.71 18.53 -17.02
N THR A 34 6.25 18.86 -15.84
CA THR A 34 6.38 20.27 -15.41
C THR A 34 7.37 21.03 -16.29
N THR A 35 7.09 22.31 -16.54
CA THR A 35 7.95 23.23 -17.30
C THR A 35 8.45 24.39 -16.45
N ASP A 36 8.21 24.34 -15.13
CA ASP A 36 8.62 25.40 -14.21
C ASP A 36 10.15 25.47 -14.05
N PRO A 37 10.77 26.65 -14.20
CA PRO A 37 12.23 26.82 -14.16
C PRO A 37 12.83 26.56 -12.76
N GLU A 38 12.04 26.69 -11.70
CA GLU A 38 12.46 26.35 -10.34
C GLU A 38 12.53 24.82 -10.13
N MET A 39 11.55 24.09 -10.68
CA MET A 39 11.50 22.63 -10.61
C MET A 39 12.51 21.94 -11.53
N MET A 40 12.98 22.62 -12.58
CA MET A 40 14.09 22.13 -13.42
C MET A 40 15.37 21.88 -12.61
N LYS A 41 15.63 22.64 -11.54
CA LYS A 41 16.80 22.41 -10.65
C LYS A 41 16.67 21.11 -9.86
N HIS A 42 15.46 20.73 -9.51
CA HIS A 42 15.16 19.51 -8.76
C HIS A 42 14.72 18.36 -9.67
N GLN A 43 14.79 18.53 -10.99
CA GLN A 43 14.28 17.55 -11.95
C GLN A 43 14.95 16.19 -11.77
N LEU A 44 16.28 16.14 -11.60
CA LEU A 44 16.98 14.88 -11.36
C LEU A 44 16.50 14.19 -10.08
N PHE A 45 16.28 14.97 -9.01
CA PHE A 45 15.75 14.46 -7.74
C PHE A 45 14.34 13.90 -7.92
N ASN A 46 13.43 14.65 -8.56
CA ASN A 46 12.08 14.21 -8.85
C ASN A 46 12.04 12.94 -9.70
N ARG A 47 12.94 12.82 -10.68
CA ARG A 47 13.06 11.61 -11.51
C ARG A 47 13.46 10.38 -10.70
N ILE A 48 14.53 10.49 -9.92
CA ILE A 48 15.02 9.40 -9.06
C ILE A 48 14.00 9.06 -7.98
N ALA A 49 13.46 10.08 -7.30
CA ALA A 49 12.44 9.92 -6.28
C ALA A 49 11.20 9.22 -6.83
N SER A 50 10.72 9.59 -8.02
CA SER A 50 9.59 8.91 -8.65
C SER A 50 9.89 7.42 -8.89
N GLY A 51 11.08 7.09 -9.40
CA GLY A 51 11.47 5.70 -9.66
C GLY A 51 11.52 4.88 -8.38
N VAL A 52 12.16 5.43 -7.33
CA VAL A 52 12.28 4.76 -6.03
C VAL A 52 10.91 4.61 -5.36
N LEU A 53 10.11 5.67 -5.33
CA LEU A 53 8.79 5.67 -4.68
C LEU A 53 7.81 4.74 -5.38
N LEU A 54 7.73 4.77 -6.72
CA LEU A 54 6.84 3.89 -7.48
C LEU A 54 7.27 2.43 -7.37
N LEU A 55 8.57 2.14 -7.45
CA LEU A 55 9.07 0.77 -7.29
C LEU A 55 8.78 0.25 -5.88
N TRP A 56 9.02 1.07 -4.86
CA TRP A 56 8.74 0.69 -3.48
C TRP A 56 7.23 0.52 -3.24
N ALA A 57 6.40 1.43 -3.75
CA ALA A 57 4.94 1.33 -3.71
C ALA A 57 4.45 -0.01 -4.29
N ALA A 58 4.99 -0.41 -5.45
CA ALA A 58 4.65 -1.66 -6.10
C ALA A 58 5.05 -2.88 -5.26
N ILE A 59 6.25 -2.87 -4.67
CA ILE A 59 6.72 -3.96 -3.79
C ILE A 59 5.83 -4.07 -2.56
N ASP A 60 5.53 -2.96 -1.88
CA ASP A 60 4.68 -2.97 -0.70
C ASP A 60 3.25 -3.38 -1.04
N PHE A 61 2.70 -2.90 -2.15
CA PHE A 61 1.38 -3.32 -2.62
C PHE A 61 1.31 -4.84 -2.83
N VAL A 62 2.31 -5.43 -3.50
CA VAL A 62 2.37 -6.88 -3.73
C VAL A 62 2.52 -7.65 -2.41
N ARG A 63 3.36 -7.15 -1.48
CA ARG A 63 3.52 -7.75 -0.14
C ARG A 63 2.24 -7.70 0.66
N THR A 64 1.56 -6.56 0.70
CA THR A 64 0.27 -6.39 1.37
C THR A 64 -0.79 -7.29 0.77
N HIS A 65 -0.91 -7.31 -0.57
CA HIS A 65 -1.88 -8.15 -1.26
C HIS A 65 -1.67 -9.65 -0.98
N LYS A 66 -0.40 -10.10 -0.89
CA LYS A 66 -0.08 -11.47 -0.49
C LYS A 66 -0.52 -11.78 0.94
N ARG A 67 -0.31 -10.86 1.89
CA ARG A 67 -0.71 -11.03 3.30
C ARG A 67 -2.22 -11.11 3.44
N GLU A 68 -2.96 -10.23 2.78
CA GLU A 68 -4.43 -10.27 2.83
C GLU A 68 -4.99 -11.57 2.24
N LYS A 69 -4.40 -12.10 1.15
CA LYS A 69 -4.79 -13.41 0.64
C LYS A 69 -4.55 -14.53 1.65
N THR A 70 -3.42 -14.52 2.34
CA THR A 70 -3.14 -15.52 3.39
C THR A 70 -4.08 -15.39 4.58
N GLU A 71 -4.42 -14.16 4.99
CA GLU A 71 -5.37 -13.90 6.07
C GLU A 71 -6.80 -14.30 5.68
N ALA A 72 -7.23 -14.01 4.44
CA ALA A 72 -8.52 -14.45 3.91
C ALA A 72 -8.63 -15.98 3.86
N ILE A 73 -7.57 -16.68 3.42
CA ILE A 73 -7.53 -18.15 3.40
C ILE A 73 -7.61 -18.71 4.83
N LYS A 74 -6.87 -18.13 5.79
CA LYS A 74 -6.95 -18.54 7.19
C LYS A 74 -8.34 -18.28 7.79
N ALA A 75 -8.93 -17.12 7.55
CA ALA A 75 -10.28 -16.80 8.02
C ALA A 75 -11.34 -17.75 7.44
N ALA A 76 -11.18 -18.17 6.18
CA ALA A 76 -12.06 -19.16 5.56
C ALA A 76 -11.89 -20.57 6.16
N GLN A 77 -10.69 -20.92 6.64
CA GLN A 77 -10.43 -22.19 7.32
C GLN A 77 -10.88 -22.21 8.79
N ASP A 78 -10.88 -21.04 9.45
CA ASP A 78 -11.22 -20.87 10.87
C ASP A 78 -12.70 -20.50 11.08
N THR A 79 -13.52 -20.55 10.02
CA THR A 79 -14.98 -20.47 10.12
C THR A 79 -15.52 -21.88 10.37
N PRO A 80 -15.77 -22.31 11.62
CA PRO A 80 -16.51 -23.54 11.87
C PRO A 80 -17.90 -23.37 11.26
N GLU A 81 -18.39 -24.41 10.58
CA GLU A 81 -19.79 -24.53 10.17
C GLU A 81 -20.69 -24.00 11.29
N GLN A 82 -21.30 -22.83 11.07
CA GLN A 82 -22.45 -22.44 11.87
C GLN A 82 -23.59 -23.38 11.43
N PRO A 83 -24.10 -24.26 12.31
CA PRO A 83 -25.22 -25.10 11.94
C PRO A 83 -26.44 -24.21 11.64
N PRO A 84 -27.29 -24.62 10.68
CA PRO A 84 -28.50 -23.87 10.36
C PRO A 84 -29.36 -23.80 11.62
N THR A 85 -29.70 -22.58 12.03
CA THR A 85 -30.63 -22.34 13.14
C THR A 85 -32.01 -22.77 12.65
N ALA A 86 -32.52 -23.87 13.21
CA ALA A 86 -33.84 -24.44 12.95
C ALA A 86 -34.96 -23.55 13.48
#